data_AF-A0A4R9BH52-F1
#
_entry.id   AF-A0A4R9BH52-F1
#
_cell.length_a   1.000
_cell.length_b   1.000
_cell.length_c   1.000
_cell.angle_alpha   90.00
_cell.angle_beta   90.00
_cell.angle_gamma   90.00
#
_symmetry.space_group_name_H-M   'P 1'
#
loop_
_entity.id
_entity.type
_entity.pdbx_description
1 polymer ?
#
loop_
_entity_poly.entity_id
_entity_poly.type
_entity_poly.pdbx_seq_one_letter_code
_entity_poly.pdbx_strand_id
1 'polypeptide(L)' 'MPANESRTTPNELARELGHTDGGRTIRTWLRLHHPRPDTDKYQRWALTSAEANDVLEKFQR' A
#
# COMPACT_ATOMS: atom_id res chain seq x y z
N MET A 1 -18.51 -12.74 -7.06
CA MET A 1 -17.64 -11.69 -7.61
C MET A 1 -16.57 -11.38 -6.57
N PRO A 2 -15.36 -11.96 -6.61
CA PRO A 2 -14.30 -11.48 -5.74
C PRO A 2 -13.71 -10.19 -6.33
N ALA A 3 -13.54 -9.20 -5.47
CA ALA A 3 -13.18 -7.84 -5.81
C ALA A 3 -11.74 -7.74 -6.36
N ASN A 4 -11.65 -7.16 -7.55
CA ASN A 4 -10.73 -6.06 -7.85
C ASN A 4 -9.23 -6.32 -7.62
N GLU A 5 -8.59 -7.02 -8.55
CA GLU A 5 -7.12 -7.09 -8.76
C GLU A 5 -6.50 -5.74 -9.21
N SER A 6 -7.10 -4.63 -8.82
CA SER A 6 -6.83 -3.30 -9.36
C SER A 6 -5.80 -2.57 -8.51
N ARG A 7 -4.52 -2.88 -8.71
CA ARG A 7 -3.35 -2.01 -8.42
C ARG A 7 -3.62 -0.98 -7.31
N THR A 8 -3.87 -1.45 -6.09
CA THR A 8 -4.27 -0.57 -5.00
C THR A 8 -3.08 0.29 -4.62
N THR A 9 -3.24 1.62 -4.62
CA THR A 9 -2.14 2.49 -4.17
C THR A 9 -2.11 2.50 -2.64
N PRO A 10 -0.97 2.82 -2.00
CA PRO A 10 -0.91 2.98 -0.55
C PRO A 10 -1.97 3.95 0.01
N ASN A 11 -2.39 4.94 -0.80
CA ASN A 11 -3.43 5.89 -0.43
C ASN A 11 -4.81 5.26 -0.41
N GLU A 12 -5.14 4.42 -1.39
CA GLU A 12 -6.43 3.74 -1.45
C GLU A 12 -6.56 2.77 -0.28
N LEU A 13 -5.54 1.95 0.00
CA LEU A 13 -5.51 1.09 1.19
C LEU A 13 -5.66 1.90 2.48
N ALA A 14 -4.99 3.05 2.58
CA ALA A 14 -5.12 3.92 3.74
C ALA A 14 -6.57 4.39 3.93
N ARG A 15 -7.25 4.76 2.85
CA ARG A 15 -8.65 5.18 2.90
C ARG A 15 -9.57 4.03 3.29
N GLU A 16 -9.36 2.84 2.75
CA GLU A 16 -10.12 1.63 3.10
C GLU A 16 -9.95 1.24 4.56
N LEU A 17 -8.74 1.38 5.09
CA LEU A 17 -8.40 1.13 6.49
C LEU A 17 -8.80 2.29 7.44
N GLY A 18 -9.35 3.38 6.91
CA GLY A 18 -9.77 4.54 7.71
C GLY A 18 -8.61 5.41 8.22
N HIS A 19 -7.41 5.25 7.67
CA HIS A 19 -6.25 6.08 7.99
C HIS A 19 -6.42 7.51 7.44
N THR A 20 -6.49 8.47 8.35
CA THR A 20 -6.57 9.90 8.03
C THR A 20 -5.21 10.52 7.67
N ASP A 21 -4.11 9.78 7.88
CA ASP A 21 -2.75 10.22 7.52
C ASP A 21 -2.44 10.16 6.00
N GLY A 22 -3.45 9.87 5.18
CA GLY A 22 -3.34 9.87 3.72
C GLY A 22 -2.34 8.84 3.19
N GLY A 23 -2.19 7.71 3.89
CA GLY A 23 -1.29 6.62 3.54
C GLY A 23 0.18 6.88 3.85
N ARG A 24 0.49 7.88 4.69
CA ARG A 24 1.86 8.12 5.14
C ARG A 24 2.38 6.95 5.96
N THR A 25 1.58 6.40 6.86
CA THR A 25 1.95 5.27 7.71
C THR A 25 2.21 4.03 6.86
N ILE A 26 1.29 3.72 5.94
CA ILE A 26 1.41 2.59 5.01
C ILE A 26 2.63 2.74 4.11
N ARG A 27 2.84 3.91 3.49
CA ARG A 27 4.05 4.16 2.67
C ARG A 27 5.34 4.00 3.48
N THR A 28 5.37 4.48 4.72
CA THR A 28 6.57 4.36 5.57
C THR A 28 6.85 2.90 5.88
N TRP A 29 5.83 2.15 6.25
CA TRP A 29 5.95 0.71 6.51
C TRP A 29 6.39 -0.05 5.25
N LEU A 30 5.77 0.22 4.10
CA LEU A 30 6.15 -0.36 2.82
C LEU A 30 7.59 -0.01 2.42
N ARG A 31 8.11 1.19 2.70
CA ARG A 31 9.51 1.52 2.41
C ARG A 31 10.49 0.67 3.22
N LEU A 32 10.10 0.26 4.43
CA LEU A 32 10.92 -0.56 5.32
C LEU A 32 10.87 -2.04 4.95
N HIS A 33 9.70 -2.54 4.55
CA HIS A 33 9.47 -3.96 4.28
C HIS A 33 9.64 -4.33 2.80
N HIS A 34 9.31 -3.42 1.88
CA HIS A 34 9.40 -3.57 0.43
C HIS A 34 10.19 -2.40 -0.16
N PRO A 35 11.53 -2.38 0.00
CA PRO A 35 12.35 -1.31 -0.52
C PRO A 35 12.24 -1.26 -2.05
N ARG A 36 11.70 -0.15 -2.56
CA ARG A 36 11.67 0.13 -4.00
C ARG A 36 13.04 0.60 -4.49
N PRO A 37 13.48 0.20 -5.69
CA PRO A 37 14.70 0.72 -6.30
C PRO A 37 14.55 2.22 -6.61
N ASP A 38 15.66 2.96 -6.56
CA ASP A 38 15.68 4.41 -6.83
C ASP A 38 15.11 4.80 -8.19
N THR A 39 15.16 3.89 -9.16
CA THR A 39 14.53 4.04 -10.48
C THR A 39 13.02 4.26 -10.41
N ASP A 40 12.36 3.78 -9.35
CA ASP A 40 10.92 3.91 -9.13
C ASP A 40 10.53 5.02 -8.15
N LYS A 41 11.49 5.84 -7.72
CA LYS A 41 11.29 6.93 -6.75
C LYS A 41 10.27 7.98 -7.21
N TYR A 42 10.19 8.22 -8.51
CA TYR A 42 9.25 9.16 -9.12
C TYR A 42 8.02 8.48 -9.72
N GLN A 43 7.96 7.15 -9.70
CA GLN A 43 6.81 6.41 -10.22
C GLN A 43 5.71 6.33 -9.18
N ARG A 44 4.46 6.36 -9.65
CA ARG A 44 3.30 6.09 -8.80
C ARG A 44 3.50 4.75 -8.08
N TRP A 45 3.24 4.74 -6.78
CA TRP A 45 3.36 3.54 -5.97
C TRP A 45 2.15 2.65 -6.23
N ALA A 46 2.32 1.70 -7.13
CA ALA A 46 1.37 0.60 -7.35
C ALA A 46 1.80 -0.56 -6.47
N LEU A 47 0.90 -1.05 -5.62
CA LEU A 47 1.13 -2.25 -4.85
C LEU A 47 0.72 -3.47 -5.65
N THR A 48 1.49 -4.52 -5.50
CA THR A 48 1.10 -5.88 -5.89
C THR A 48 0.05 -6.41 -4.91
N SER A 49 -0.72 -7.42 -5.33
CA SER A 49 -1.73 -8.04 -4.46
C SER A 49 -1.14 -8.62 -3.18
N ALA A 50 0.11 -9.10 -3.22
CA ALA A 50 0.82 -9.59 -2.05
C ALA A 50 1.15 -8.47 -1.06
N GLU A 51 1.75 -7.37 -1.53
CA GLU A 51 2.06 -6.21 -0.68
C GLU A 51 0.79 -5.58 -0.10
N ALA A 52 -0.30 -5.56 -0.87
CA ALA A 52 -1.59 -5.09 -0.39
C ALA A 52 -2.13 -5.99 0.73
N ASN A 53 -2.02 -7.31 0.59
CA ASN A 53 -2.42 -8.25 1.63
C ASN A 53 -1.58 -8.08 2.90
N ASP A 54 -0.26 -7.93 2.78
CA ASP A 54 0.62 -7.71 3.95
C ASP A 54 0.26 -6.42 4.71
N VAL A 55 -0.08 -5.35 3.97
CA VAL A 55 -0.56 -4.10 4.55
C VAL A 55 -1.90 -4.32 5.25
N LEU A 56 -2.85 -5.02 4.63
CA LEU A 56 -4.14 -5.32 5.25
C LEU A 56 -3.96 -6.15 6.53
N GLU A 57 -3.18 -7.23 6.50
CA GLU A 57 -2.89 -8.04 7.69
C GLU A 57 -2.24 -7.24 8.82
N LYS A 58 -1.39 -6.26 8.48
CA LYS A 58 -0.72 -5.42 9.46
C LYS A 58 -1.61 -4.34 10.08
N PHE A 59 -2.47 -3.71 9.28
CA PHE A 59 -3.20 -2.49 9.65
C PHE A 59 -4.71 -2.70 9.90
N GLN A 60 -5.29 -3.83 9.49
CA GLN A 60 -6.70 -4.16 9.69
C GLN A 60 -6.99 -4.88 11.03
N ARG A 61 -6.02 -4.93 11.94
CA ARG A 61 -6.11 -5.60 13.25
C ARG A 61 -6.47 -4.64 14.37
#